data_AF-A0A928SGT7-F1
#
_entry.id   AF-A0A928SGT7-F1
#
_cell.length_a   1.000
_cell.length_b   1.000
_cell.length_c   1.000
_cell.angle_alpha   90.00
_cell.angle_beta   90.00
_cell.angle_gamma   90.00
#
_symmetry.space_group_name_H-M   'P 1'
#
loop_
_entity.id
_entity.type
_entity.pdbx_description
1 polymer ?
#
loop_
_entity_poly.entity_id
_entity_poly.type
_entity_poly.pdbx_seq_one_letter_code
_entity_poly.pdbx_strand_id
1 'polypeptide(L)'
;MGRYPRPFYQQAFTPDTLRFVLPAQPSARNLSQALAVTAKLGNLTGNRLVISPTTDLELSQLLTSTSTSLADHLIVIGQPQENQLITTLNRLVELPVALHSRQLPLTIEGPAEVVPGSLLTYTFSLTNTTGRVANLSLFSQLPRYPFDRLYARMC
;
A
#
# COMPACT_ATOMS: atom_id res chain seq x y z
N MET A 1 34.95 -12.27 -3.54
CA MET A 1 33.98 -11.33 -4.16
C MET A 1 33.00 -10.87 -3.08
N GLY A 2 32.94 -9.57 -2.78
CA GLY A 2 32.09 -9.05 -1.69
C GLY A 2 30.60 -9.10 -2.06
N ARG A 3 29.76 -9.60 -1.15
CA ARG A 3 28.29 -9.72 -1.31
C ARG A 3 27.57 -8.41 -0.94
N TYR A 4 28.09 -7.28 -1.42
CA TYR A 4 27.42 -6.01 -1.17
C TYR A 4 26.20 -5.85 -2.09
N PRO A 5 25.11 -5.23 -1.61
CA PRO A 5 23.97 -4.91 -2.45
C PRO A 5 24.43 -4.10 -3.67
N ARG A 6 24.01 -4.55 -4.86
CA ARG A 6 24.27 -3.82 -6.11
C ARG A 6 23.37 -2.59 -6.17
N PRO A 7 23.86 -1.43 -6.60
CA PRO A 7 23.02 -0.24 -6.79
C PRO A 7 21.86 -0.52 -7.75
N PHE A 8 20.67 0.02 -7.47
CA PHE A 8 19.53 -0.04 -8.39
C PHE A 8 19.49 1.11 -9.39
N TYR A 9 20.36 2.10 -9.21
CA TYR A 9 20.57 3.17 -10.16
C TYR A 9 22.07 3.46 -10.28
N GLN A 10 22.59 3.33 -11.49
CA GLN A 10 23.96 3.63 -11.87
C GLN A 10 23.98 4.07 -13.33
N GLN A 11 24.92 4.94 -13.69
CA GLN A 11 25.13 5.36 -15.08
C GLN A 11 25.92 4.27 -15.83
N ALA A 12 25.29 3.11 -16.03
CA ALA A 12 25.87 1.99 -16.76
C ALA A 12 25.35 1.96 -18.21
N PHE A 13 26.11 1.32 -19.09
CA PHE A 13 25.73 1.10 -20.49
C PHE A 13 24.47 0.24 -20.64
N THR A 14 24.26 -0.68 -19.69
CA THR A 14 23.02 -1.44 -19.55
C THR A 14 22.36 -1.01 -18.25
N PRO A 15 21.25 -0.26 -18.29
CA PRO A 15 20.57 0.16 -17.08
C PRO A 15 19.94 -1.05 -16.38
N ASP A 16 20.05 -1.07 -15.05
CA ASP A 16 19.30 -2.01 -14.22
C ASP A 16 17.79 -1.71 -14.31
N THR A 17 16.98 -2.76 -14.33
CA THR A 17 15.52 -2.62 -14.33
C THR A 17 14.99 -2.66 -12.90
N LEU A 18 14.13 -1.70 -12.58
CA LEU A 18 13.37 -1.66 -11.34
C LEU A 18 11.95 -2.14 -11.61
N ARG A 19 11.60 -3.30 -11.06
CA ARG A 19 10.29 -3.92 -11.24
C ARG A 19 9.37 -3.59 -10.07
N PHE A 20 8.25 -2.95 -10.37
CA PHE A 20 7.18 -2.70 -9.41
C PHE A 20 6.21 -3.87 -9.41
N VAL A 21 6.00 -4.47 -8.24
CA VAL A 21 5.12 -5.62 -8.06
C VAL A 21 3.88 -5.18 -7.30
N LEU A 22 2.76 -5.11 -8.01
CA LEU A 22 1.45 -4.79 -7.47
C LEU A 22 0.70 -6.07 -7.06
N PRO A 23 -0.34 -5.98 -6.22
CA PRO A 23 -1.28 -7.08 -6.03
C PRO A 23 -1.95 -7.47 -7.36
N ALA A 24 -2.33 -8.73 -7.52
CA ALA A 24 -3.06 -9.24 -8.69
C ALA A 24 -4.32 -8.44 -9.03
N GLN A 25 -4.98 -7.89 -8.00
CA GLN A 25 -6.08 -6.94 -8.13
C GLN A 25 -5.71 -5.63 -7.42
N PRO A 26 -5.03 -4.70 -8.11
CA PRO A 26 -4.54 -3.49 -7.46
C PRO A 26 -5.68 -2.53 -7.15
N SER A 27 -5.77 -2.09 -5.90
CA SER A 27 -6.69 -1.01 -5.50
C SER A 27 -6.22 0.35 -6.03
N ALA A 28 -7.13 1.35 -6.05
CA ALA A 28 -6.77 2.73 -6.41
C ALA A 28 -5.65 3.29 -5.52
N ARG A 29 -5.60 2.89 -4.24
CA ARG A 29 -4.51 3.22 -3.32
C ARG A 29 -3.18 2.62 -3.76
N ASN A 30 -3.17 1.35 -4.17
CA ASN A 30 -1.94 0.67 -4.59
C ASN A 30 -1.37 1.31 -5.86
N LEU A 31 -2.24 1.66 -6.81
CA LEU A 31 -1.86 2.38 -8.03
C LEU A 31 -1.32 3.78 -7.74
N SER A 32 -2.00 4.55 -6.89
CA SER A 32 -1.55 5.91 -6.55
C SER A 32 -0.20 5.91 -5.82
N GLN A 33 0.02 4.95 -4.93
CA GLN A 33 1.32 4.74 -4.27
C GLN A 33 2.42 4.38 -5.26
N ALA A 34 2.17 3.42 -6.16
CA ALA A 34 3.14 3.02 -7.17
C ALA A 34 3.51 4.18 -8.10
N LEU A 35 2.52 4.96 -8.55
CA LEU A 35 2.74 6.16 -9.36
C LEU A 35 3.53 7.23 -8.62
N ALA A 36 3.19 7.51 -7.35
CA ALA A 36 3.90 8.50 -6.56
C ALA A 36 5.39 8.15 -6.37
N VAL A 37 5.68 6.89 -6.05
CA VAL A 37 7.07 6.42 -5.89
C VAL A 37 7.79 6.45 -7.25
N THR A 38 7.14 5.96 -8.30
CA THR A 38 7.69 5.94 -9.67
C THR A 38 8.03 7.34 -10.16
N ALA A 39 7.11 8.30 -10.00
CA ALA A 39 7.35 9.70 -10.38
C ALA A 39 8.52 10.31 -9.62
N LYS A 40 8.62 10.03 -8.31
CA LYS A 40 9.74 10.51 -7.49
C LYS A 40 11.07 9.90 -7.93
N LEU A 41 11.11 8.60 -8.20
CA LEU A 41 12.31 7.92 -8.69
C LEU A 41 12.71 8.40 -10.09
N GLY A 42 11.76 8.60 -10.99
CA GLY A 42 12.00 9.21 -12.30
C GLY A 42 12.67 10.57 -12.16
N ASN A 43 12.12 11.44 -11.31
CA ASN A 43 12.69 12.77 -11.05
C ASN A 43 14.13 12.69 -10.49
N LEU A 44 14.37 11.82 -9.50
CA LEU A 44 15.70 11.64 -8.88
C LEU A 44 16.75 11.05 -9.83
N THR A 45 16.32 10.35 -10.87
CA THR A 45 17.18 9.64 -11.83
C THR A 45 17.27 10.35 -13.19
N GLY A 46 16.71 11.55 -13.31
CA GLY A 46 16.64 12.28 -14.58
C GLY A 46 15.86 11.53 -15.66
N ASN A 47 14.86 10.74 -15.27
CA ASN A 47 14.05 9.85 -16.10
C ASN A 47 14.85 8.76 -16.84
N ARG A 48 16.00 8.35 -16.28
CA ARG A 48 16.88 7.32 -16.88
C ARG A 48 16.72 5.93 -16.24
N LEU A 49 15.87 5.81 -15.22
CA LEU A 49 15.55 4.53 -14.60
C LEU A 49 14.52 3.78 -15.43
N VAL A 50 14.81 2.53 -15.78
CA VAL A 50 13.86 1.65 -16.47
C VAL A 50 12.94 1.03 -15.41
N ILE A 51 11.66 1.36 -15.49
CA ILE A 51 10.65 0.90 -14.54
C ILE A 51 9.67 -0.02 -15.26
N SER A 52 9.44 -1.21 -14.71
CA SER A 52 8.52 -2.21 -15.28
C SER A 52 7.46 -2.61 -14.24
N PRO A 53 6.16 -2.42 -14.50
CA PRO A 53 5.11 -2.91 -13.63
C PRO A 53 4.83 -4.40 -13.89
N THR A 54 4.48 -5.15 -12.85
CA THR A 54 3.95 -6.51 -12.91
C THR A 54 3.03 -6.77 -11.72
N THR A 55 2.33 -7.90 -11.72
CA THR A 55 1.57 -8.37 -10.55
C THR A 55 2.34 -9.44 -9.77
N ASP A 56 1.97 -9.62 -8.51
CA ASP A 56 2.49 -10.68 -7.66
C ASP A 56 2.19 -12.08 -8.21
N LEU A 57 1.03 -12.26 -8.86
CA LEU A 57 0.65 -13.48 -9.54
C LEU A 57 1.59 -13.81 -10.70
N GLU A 58 1.80 -12.86 -11.61
CA GLU A 58 2.70 -13.02 -12.78
C GLU A 58 4.14 -13.32 -12.34
N LEU A 59 4.65 -12.56 -11.36
CA LEU A 59 6.02 -12.74 -10.90
C LEU A 59 6.20 -14.08 -10.18
N SER A 60 5.21 -14.51 -9.39
CA SER A 60 5.24 -15.83 -8.74
C SER A 60 5.25 -16.95 -9.77
N GLN A 61 4.44 -16.84 -10.84
CA GLN A 61 4.45 -17.80 -11.94
C GLN A 61 5.82 -17.86 -12.62
N LEU A 62 6.44 -16.70 -12.89
CA LEU A 62 7.77 -16.62 -13.50
C LEU A 62 8.85 -17.26 -12.62
N LEU A 63 8.82 -17.01 -11.31
CA LEU A 63 9.71 -17.63 -10.33
C LEU A 63 9.56 -19.16 -10.25
N THR A 64 8.35 -19.68 -10.46
CA THR A 64 8.09 -21.13 -10.44
C THR A 64 8.36 -21.83 -11.77
N SER A 65 8.19 -21.13 -12.90
CA SER A 65 8.28 -21.72 -14.25
C SER A 65 9.67 -21.65 -14.86
N THR A 66 10.53 -20.78 -14.34
CA THR A 66 11.86 -20.56 -14.90
C THR A 66 12.90 -20.52 -13.79
N SER A 67 14.02 -21.23 -13.98
CA SER A 67 15.27 -21.06 -13.21
C SER A 67 15.99 -19.73 -13.55
N THR A 68 15.22 -18.71 -13.92
CA THR A 68 15.72 -17.39 -14.30
C THR A 68 16.08 -16.64 -13.02
N SER A 69 17.37 -16.33 -12.88
CA SER A 69 17.84 -15.35 -11.90
C SER A 69 17.19 -14.00 -12.23
N LEU A 70 16.25 -13.54 -11.39
CA LEU A 70 15.77 -12.16 -11.44
C LEU A 70 16.95 -11.23 -11.12
N ALA A 71 17.58 -10.70 -12.17
CA ALA A 71 18.57 -9.64 -12.06
C ALA A 71 17.91 -8.25 -11.89
N ASP A 72 16.60 -8.20 -11.71
CA ASP A 72 15.86 -6.96 -11.49
C ASP A 72 15.85 -6.59 -10.01
N HIS A 73 15.81 -5.29 -9.72
CA HIS A 73 15.48 -4.80 -8.39
C HIS A 73 13.96 -4.80 -8.22
N LEU A 74 13.46 -5.21 -7.05
CA LEU A 74 12.02 -5.32 -6.81
C LEU A 74 11.54 -4.23 -5.84
N ILE A 75 10.48 -3.52 -6.21
CA ILE A 75 9.67 -2.72 -5.27
C ILE A 75 8.28 -3.34 -5.20
N VAL A 76 7.96 -3.92 -4.05
CA VAL A 76 6.68 -4.59 -3.82
C VAL A 76 5.74 -3.62 -3.12
N ILE A 77 4.57 -3.40 -3.69
CA ILE A 77 3.55 -2.47 -3.18
C ILE A 77 2.36 -3.25 -2.64
N GLY A 78 1.82 -2.81 -1.51
CA GLY A 78 0.62 -3.36 -0.88
C GLY A 78 0.87 -3.89 0.52
N GLN A 79 -0.11 -4.63 1.03
CA GLN A 79 -0.05 -5.28 2.35
C GLN A 79 0.21 -6.78 2.19
N PRO A 80 0.78 -7.47 3.22
CA PRO A 80 1.00 -8.92 3.16
C PRO A 80 -0.27 -9.75 2.88
N GLN A 81 -1.45 -9.22 3.21
CA GLN A 81 -2.74 -9.85 2.93
C GLN A 81 -3.18 -9.70 1.47
N GLU A 82 -2.73 -8.64 0.80
CA GLU A 82 -3.12 -8.30 -0.58
C GLU A 82 -2.08 -8.78 -1.60
N ASN A 83 -0.80 -8.72 -1.23
CA ASN A 83 0.33 -9.06 -2.09
C ASN A 83 1.04 -10.30 -1.53
N GLN A 84 0.79 -11.45 -2.15
CA GLN A 84 1.28 -12.74 -1.66
C GLN A 84 2.80 -12.83 -1.73
N LEU A 85 3.44 -12.10 -2.66
CA LEU A 85 4.88 -12.08 -2.82
C LEU A 85 5.59 -11.59 -1.55
N ILE A 86 4.98 -10.69 -0.77
CA ILE A 86 5.56 -10.22 0.49
C ILE A 86 5.74 -11.40 1.46
N THR A 87 4.72 -12.26 1.59
CA THR A 87 4.80 -13.43 2.47
C THR A 87 5.74 -14.51 1.92
N THR A 88 5.85 -14.62 0.60
CA THR A 88 6.77 -15.55 -0.07
C THR A 88 8.21 -15.12 0.12
N LEU A 89 8.54 -13.85 -0.14
CA LEU A 89 9.89 -13.30 0.04
C LEU A 89 10.33 -13.32 1.51
N ASN A 90 9.41 -13.04 2.45
CA ASN A 90 9.70 -13.12 3.87
C ASN A 90 10.14 -14.54 4.29
N ARG A 91 9.51 -15.57 3.71
CA ARG A 91 9.85 -16.98 3.94
C ARG A 91 11.13 -17.42 3.23
N LEU A 92 11.35 -16.97 1.99
CA LEU A 92 12.45 -17.44 1.14
C LEU A 92 13.77 -16.71 1.38
N VAL A 93 13.72 -15.41 1.67
CA VAL A 93 14.89 -14.52 1.75
C VAL A 93 15.17 -14.06 3.18
N GLU A 94 14.39 -14.55 4.16
CA GLU A 94 14.48 -14.16 5.57
C GLU A 94 14.58 -12.63 5.73
N LEU A 95 13.62 -11.91 5.13
CA LEU A 95 13.59 -10.46 5.27
C LEU A 95 13.60 -10.10 6.76
N PRO A 96 14.35 -9.07 7.20
CA PRO A 96 14.55 -8.73 8.62
C PRO A 96 13.31 -8.12 9.29
N VAL A 97 12.12 -8.40 8.77
CA VAL A 97 10.84 -7.89 9.25
C VAL A 97 9.94 -9.07 9.60
N ALA A 98 9.44 -9.11 10.84
CA ALA A 98 8.47 -10.11 11.26
C ALA A 98 7.05 -9.70 10.79
N LEU A 99 6.37 -10.62 10.11
CA LEU A 99 4.98 -10.43 9.72
C LEU A 99 4.06 -10.66 10.92
N HIS A 100 3.19 -9.69 11.20
CA HIS A 100 2.23 -9.77 12.28
C HIS A 100 0.82 -9.69 11.70
N SER A 101 -0.09 -10.54 12.19
CA SER A 101 -1.51 -10.41 11.87
C SER A 101 -2.06 -9.14 12.51
N ARG A 102 -2.93 -8.45 11.79
CA ARG A 102 -3.62 -7.28 12.31
C ARG A 102 -4.45 -7.68 13.53
N GLN A 103 -4.16 -7.06 14.66
CA GLN A 103 -4.92 -7.19 15.89
C GLN A 103 -5.91 -6.03 15.95
N LEU A 104 -7.17 -6.31 16.28
CA LEU A 104 -8.22 -5.30 16.48
C LEU A 104 -8.52 -4.44 15.23
N PRO A 105 -8.90 -5.03 14.07
CA PRO A 105 -9.42 -4.25 12.95
C PRO A 105 -10.64 -3.41 13.37
N LEU A 106 -10.61 -2.13 13.00
CA LEU A 106 -11.73 -1.21 13.13
C LEU A 106 -12.25 -0.85 11.73
N THR A 107 -13.53 -1.08 11.52
CA THR A 107 -14.26 -0.61 10.33
C THR A 107 -15.28 0.44 10.76
N ILE A 108 -15.32 1.54 10.02
CA ILE A 108 -16.24 2.65 10.24
C ILE A 108 -17.07 2.78 8.98
N GLU A 109 -18.37 2.58 9.11
CA GLU A 109 -19.33 2.71 8.01
C GLU A 109 -20.27 3.87 8.30
N GLY A 110 -20.54 4.68 7.28
CA GLY A 110 -21.44 5.82 7.38
C GLY A 110 -21.92 6.27 6.00
N PRO A 111 -22.92 7.16 5.95
CA PRO A 111 -23.44 7.68 4.70
C PRO A 111 -22.38 8.54 4.00
N ALA A 112 -22.34 8.46 2.66
CA ALA A 112 -21.39 9.20 1.83
C ALA A 112 -21.65 10.72 1.85
N GLU A 113 -22.91 11.12 2.09
CA GLU A 113 -23.35 12.51 2.15
C GLU A 113 -24.36 12.70 3.30
N VAL A 114 -24.36 13.91 3.86
CA VAL A 114 -25.25 14.29 4.97
C VAL A 114 -25.84 15.66 4.66
N VAL A 115 -27.17 15.74 4.59
CA VAL A 115 -27.89 16.99 4.34
C VAL A 115 -28.07 17.76 5.64
N PRO A 116 -28.02 19.12 5.64
CA PRO A 116 -28.28 19.91 6.85
C PRO A 116 -29.60 19.53 7.54
N GLY A 117 -29.56 19.37 8.85
CA GLY A 117 -30.72 18.97 9.66
C GLY A 117 -31.04 17.47 9.66
N SER A 118 -30.29 16.65 8.90
CA SER A 118 -30.46 15.20 8.89
C SER A 118 -29.68 14.53 10.02
N LEU A 119 -30.19 13.38 10.49
CA LEU A 119 -29.49 12.56 11.48
C LEU A 119 -28.37 11.76 10.79
N LEU A 120 -27.16 11.86 11.34
CA LEU A 120 -25.98 11.15 10.85
C LEU A 120 -25.72 9.91 11.71
N THR A 121 -25.83 8.72 11.10
CA THR A 121 -25.57 7.45 11.77
C THR A 121 -24.27 6.85 11.28
N TYR A 122 -23.37 6.53 12.21
CA TYR A 122 -22.16 5.75 11.95
C TYR A 122 -22.23 4.41 12.68
N THR A 123 -21.76 3.37 12.00
CA THR A 123 -21.61 2.03 12.59
C THR A 123 -20.13 1.73 12.74
N PHE A 124 -19.71 1.42 13.97
CA PHE A 124 -18.34 1.00 14.28
C PHE A 124 -18.33 -0.50 14.54
N SER A 125 -17.57 -1.24 13.74
CA SER A 125 -17.37 -2.67 13.92
C SER A 125 -15.92 -2.94 14.28
N LEU A 126 -15.71 -3.47 15.48
CA LEU A 126 -14.40 -3.90 15.96
C LEU A 126 -14.42 -5.39 16.25
N THR A 127 -13.49 -6.13 15.66
CA THR A 127 -13.35 -7.56 15.91
C THR A 127 -12.08 -7.81 16.71
N ASN A 128 -12.22 -8.31 17.95
CA ASN A 128 -11.06 -8.77 18.70
C ASN A 128 -10.58 -10.12 18.17
N THR A 129 -9.52 -10.08 17.36
CA THR A 129 -8.85 -11.27 16.83
C THR A 129 -7.78 -11.83 17.77
N THR A 130 -7.60 -11.22 18.95
CA THR A 130 -6.69 -11.73 19.97
C THR A 130 -7.42 -12.79 20.81
N GLY A 131 -6.76 -13.89 21.15
CA GLY A 131 -7.31 -14.93 22.02
C GLY A 131 -7.44 -14.51 23.50
N ARG A 132 -7.56 -13.21 23.77
CA ARG A 132 -7.57 -12.62 25.11
C ARG A 132 -8.63 -11.52 25.18
N VAL A 133 -9.18 -11.30 26.37
CA VAL A 133 -10.09 -10.18 26.64
C VAL A 133 -9.29 -8.87 26.55
N ALA A 134 -9.85 -7.86 25.90
CA ALA A 134 -9.26 -6.53 25.77
C ALA A 134 -10.25 -5.47 26.27
N ASN A 135 -9.77 -4.57 27.12
CA ASN A 135 -10.52 -3.37 27.50
C ASN A 135 -10.26 -2.28 26.44
N LEU A 136 -11.30 -1.83 25.76
CA LEU A 136 -11.19 -0.92 24.63
C LEU A 136 -12.02 0.34 24.88
N SER A 137 -11.44 1.50 24.62
CA SER A 137 -12.13 2.78 24.61
C SER A 137 -12.02 3.38 23.21
N LEU A 138 -13.16 3.66 22.57
CA LEU A 138 -13.20 4.32 21.27
C LEU A 138 -13.45 5.82 21.48
N PHE A 139 -12.50 6.66 21.08
CA PHE A 139 -12.67 8.10 21.03
C PHE A 139 -12.85 8.52 19.57
N SER A 140 -13.99 9.15 19.25
CA SER A 140 -14.26 9.71 17.93
C SER A 140 -14.36 11.24 18.05
N GLN A 141 -13.52 11.95 17.29
CA GLN A 141 -13.61 13.40 17.13
C GLN A 141 -14.33 13.68 15.80
N LEU A 142 -15.52 14.28 15.88
CA LEU A 142 -16.24 14.71 14.68
C LEU A 142 -15.46 15.85 14.00
N PRO A 143 -15.32 15.85 12.65
CA PRO A 143 -14.72 16.97 11.93
C PRO A 143 -15.44 18.28 12.26
N ARG A 144 -14.68 19.37 12.42
CA ARG A 144 -15.28 20.70 12.50
C ARG A 144 -15.88 21.02 11.13
N TYR A 145 -17.21 21.05 11.04
CA TYR A 145 -17.87 21.60 9.87
C TYR A 145 -17.54 23.09 9.74
N PRO A 146 -17.09 23.57 8.57
CA PRO A 146 -17.02 25.00 8.31
C PRO A 146 -18.45 25.52 8.18
N PHE A 147 -18.91 26.31 9.15
CA PHE A 147 -20.07 27.18 8.97
C PHE A 147 -19.66 28.28 7.99
N ASP A 148 -19.82 28.06 6.69
CA ASP A 148 -19.75 29.15 5.73
C ASP A 148 -21.12 29.78 5.53
N ARG A 149 -21.11 31.11 5.66
CA ARG A 149 -22.24 32.01 5.83
C ARG A 149 -23.22 31.97 4.66
N LEU A 150 -24.53 31.90 4.95
CA LEU A 150 -25.56 32.61 4.19
C LEU A 150 -26.75 32.88 5.13
N TYR A 151 -26.66 34.00 5.86
CA TYR A 151 -27.81 34.61 6.52
C TYR A 151 -28.76 35.19 5.45
N ALA A 152 -30.05 35.02 5.73
CA ALA A 152 -31.19 35.57 5.04
C ALA A 152 -31.01 37.03 4.56
N ARG A 153 -31.38 37.29 3.31
CA ARG A 153 -31.95 38.58 2.89
C ARG A 153 -33.43 38.38 2.59
N MET A 154 -34.25 38.67 3.59
CA MET A 154 -35.64 39.11 3.41
C MET A 154 -35.84 40.27 4.38
N CYS A 155 -35.68 41.48 3.85
CA CYS A 155 -36.42 42.72 4.09
C CYS A 155 -35.90 43.74 3.07
#